data_AF-A0A453D6L1-F1
#
_entry.id   AF-A0A453D6L1-F1
#
_cell.length_a   1.000
_cell.length_b   1.000
_cell.length_c   1.000
_cell.angle_alpha   90.00
_cell.angle_beta   90.00
_cell.angle_gamma   90.00
#
_symmetry.space_group_name_H-M   'P 1'
#
loop_
_entity.id
_entity.type
_entity.pdbx_description
1 polymer ?
#
loop_
_entity_poly.entity_id
_entity_poly.type
_entity_poly.pdbx_seq_one_letter_code
_entity_poly.pdbx_strand_id
1 'polypeptide(L)'
;DTIKPLVVALSFHQMFEGMGLGGCIVQAKFKARSIVIMILFFCLTTPVGILIGFGISRVYNENSPTALVVEGSLNSVAAGILIYMALVDLLAADFMNPKVQSRGKLQLGINVSMLVGAGLMSMLAKWA
;
A
#
# COMPACT_ATOMS: atom_id res chain seq x y z
N ASP A 1 22.75 3.90 11.50
CA ASP A 1 22.51 4.38 10.12
C ASP A 1 21.24 3.85 9.44
N THR A 2 20.41 3.04 10.12
CA THR A 2 19.29 2.30 9.52
C THR A 2 18.02 3.12 9.23
N ILE A 3 17.82 4.27 9.90
CA ILE A 3 16.56 5.04 9.77
C ILE A 3 16.49 5.81 8.45
N LYS A 4 17.62 6.29 7.91
CA LYS A 4 17.64 7.07 6.66
C LYS A 4 17.09 6.29 5.45
N PRO A 5 17.57 5.08 5.14
CA PRO A 5 17.01 4.29 4.03
C PRO A 5 15.54 3.91 4.28
N LEU A 6 15.18 3.56 5.53
CA LEU A 6 13.80 3.23 5.90
C LEU A 6 12.82 4.38 5.64
N VAL A 7 13.17 5.62 6.03
CA VAL A 7 12.34 6.81 5.80
C VAL A 7 12.18 7.09 4.32
N VAL A 8 13.24 6.93 3.53
CA VAL A 8 13.18 7.09 2.07
C VAL A 8 12.25 6.04 1.45
N ALA A 9 12.42 4.77 1.81
CA ALA A 9 11.57 3.68 1.32
C ALA A 9 10.09 3.88 1.69
N LEU A 10 9.79 4.22 2.95
CA LEU A 10 8.42 4.51 3.40
C LEU A 10 7.82 5.72 2.68
N SER A 11 8.61 6.76 2.41
CA SER A 11 8.14 7.95 1.68
C SER A 11 7.73 7.60 0.25
N PHE A 12 8.54 6.81 -0.46
CA PHE A 12 8.19 6.36 -1.81
C PHE A 12 6.98 5.42 -1.80
N HIS A 13 6.90 4.49 -0.85
CA HIS A 13 5.76 3.58 -0.70
C HIS A 13 4.45 4.34 -0.48
N GLN A 14 4.44 5.24 0.51
CA GLN A 14 3.27 6.06 0.83
C GLN A 14 2.90 7.02 -0.31
N MET A 15 3.88 7.50 -1.08
CA MET A 15 3.63 8.31 -2.28
C MET A 15 2.83 7.52 -3.33
N PHE A 16 3.22 6.27 -3.61
CA PHE A 16 2.49 5.42 -4.57
C PHE A 16 1.09 5.05 -4.07
N GLU A 17 0.93 4.71 -2.80
CA GLU A 17 -0.39 4.46 -2.21
C GLU A 17 -1.28 5.70 -2.26
N GLY A 18 -0.72 6.89 -1.99
CA GLY A 18 -1.43 8.16 -2.05
C GLY A 18 -1.87 8.53 -3.46
N MET A 19 -1.03 8.26 -4.47
CA MET A 19 -1.42 8.44 -5.88
C MET A 19 -2.56 7.49 -6.28
N GLY A 20 -2.54 6.23 -5.81
CA GLY A 20 -3.63 5.27 -6.02
C GLY A 20 -4.96 5.75 -5.43
N LEU A 21 -4.95 6.18 -4.16
CA LEU A 21 -6.12 6.75 -3.49
C LEU A 21 -6.65 7.99 -4.21
N GLY A 22 -5.76 8.89 -4.66
CA GLY A 22 -6.11 10.05 -5.47
C GLY A 22 -6.81 9.67 -6.76
N GLY A 23 -6.32 8.64 -7.45
CA GLY A 23 -6.95 8.06 -8.64
C GLY A 23 -8.37 7.56 -8.36
N CYS A 24 -8.57 6.80 -7.29
CA CYS A 24 -9.90 6.32 -6.87
C CYS A 24 -10.85 7.48 -6.52
N ILE A 25 -10.36 8.50 -5.81
CA ILE A 25 -11.16 9.69 -5.44
C ILE A 25 -11.66 10.44 -6.68
N VAL A 26 -10.78 10.64 -7.68
CA VAL A 26 -11.14 11.32 -8.94
C VAL A 26 -12.19 10.51 -9.71
N GLN A 27 -12.09 9.19 -9.72
CA GLN A 27 -13.04 8.32 -10.42
C GLN A 27 -14.40 8.22 -9.72
N ALA A 28 -14.42 8.17 -8.38
CA ALA A 28 -15.62 7.90 -7.60
C ALA A 28 -16.55 9.11 -7.39
N LYS A 29 -16.14 10.33 -7.79
CA LYS A 29 -16.91 11.58 -7.66
C LYS A 29 -17.52 11.78 -6.26
N PHE A 30 -16.75 11.45 -5.21
CA PHE A 30 -17.22 11.55 -3.83
C PHE A 30 -17.51 13.00 -3.41
N LYS A 31 -18.40 13.17 -2.43
CA LYS A 31 -18.63 14.48 -1.79
C LYS A 31 -17.36 14.93 -1.07
N ALA A 32 -17.11 16.24 -1.03
CA ALA A 32 -15.94 16.83 -0.39
C ALA A 32 -15.70 16.33 1.04
N ARG A 33 -16.76 16.14 1.82
CA ARG A 33 -16.68 15.57 3.18
C ARG A 33 -16.04 14.18 3.21
N SER A 34 -16.43 13.28 2.31
CA SER A 34 -15.88 11.92 2.24
C SER A 34 -14.42 11.94 1.79
N ILE A 35 -14.07 12.82 0.84
CA ILE A 35 -12.69 13.00 0.38
C ILE A 35 -11.79 13.45 1.54
N VAL A 36 -12.22 14.48 2.29
CA VAL A 36 -11.47 14.97 3.45
C VAL A 36 -11.28 13.87 4.49
N ILE A 37 -12.33 13.10 4.79
CA ILE A 37 -12.24 11.98 5.73
C ILE A 37 -11.22 10.94 5.26
N MET A 38 -11.27 10.51 3.99
CA MET A 38 -10.32 9.53 3.43
C MET A 38 -8.87 10.02 3.51
N ILE A 39 -8.62 11.29 3.15
CA ILE A 39 -7.28 11.88 3.21
C ILE A 39 -6.78 11.96 4.65
N LEU A 40 -7.64 12.36 5.61
CA LEU A 40 -7.27 12.42 7.02
C LEU A 40 -6.88 11.05 7.56
N PHE A 41 -7.66 10.00 7.27
CA PHE A 41 -7.32 8.64 7.68
C PHE A 41 -6.01 8.18 7.04
N PHE A 42 -5.80 8.45 5.75
CA PHE A 42 -4.55 8.09 5.07
C PHE A 42 -3.32 8.75 5.70
N CYS A 43 -3.38 10.05 5.97
CA CYS A 43 -2.26 10.80 6.55
C CYS A 43 -1.99 10.48 8.02
N LEU A 44 -3.03 10.14 8.81
CA LEU A 44 -2.89 9.90 10.25
C LEU A 44 -2.56 8.45 10.60
N THR A 45 -2.94 7.48 9.77
CA THR A 45 -2.74 6.05 10.09
C THR A 45 -1.27 5.71 10.26
N THR A 46 -0.41 6.13 9.32
CA THR A 46 1.04 5.86 9.38
C THR A 46 1.73 6.47 10.61
N PRO A 47 1.60 7.77 10.93
CA PRO A 47 2.25 8.33 12.13
C PRO A 47 1.67 7.75 13.43
N VAL A 48 0.37 7.46 13.51
CA VAL A 48 -0.22 6.78 14.68
C VAL A 48 0.37 5.37 14.84
N GLY A 49 0.52 4.62 13.74
CA GLY A 49 1.16 3.31 13.74
C GLY A 49 2.62 3.36 14.22
N ILE A 50 3.40 4.32 13.72
CA ILE A 50 4.79 4.54 14.16
C ILE A 50 4.84 4.87 15.66
N LEU A 51 3.95 5.73 16.17
CA LEU A 51 3.90 6.08 17.59
C LEU A 51 3.58 4.86 18.48
N ILE A 52 2.60 4.04 18.07
CA ILE A 52 2.25 2.80 18.78
C ILE A 52 3.44 1.83 18.75
N GLY A 53 4.05 1.62 17.58
CA GLY A 53 5.21 0.76 17.41
C GLY A 53 6.40 1.20 18.27
N PHE A 54 6.67 2.50 18.35
CA PHE A 54 7.71 3.08 19.21
C PHE A 54 7.41 2.90 20.71
N GLY A 55 6.14 2.92 21.10
CA GLY A 55 5.73 2.61 22.48
C GLY A 55 6.01 1.15 22.83
N ILE A 56 5.62 0.23 21.94
CA ILE A 56 5.78 -1.21 22.13
C ILE A 56 7.24 -1.62 22.06
N SER A 57 8.07 -0.96 21.24
CA SER A 57 9.48 -1.30 21.04
C SER A 57 10.32 -1.23 22.31
N ARG A 58 9.84 -0.53 23.36
CA ARG A 58 10.54 -0.44 24.66
C ARG A 58 10.47 -1.72 25.50
N VAL A 59 9.48 -2.56 25.25
CA VAL A 59 9.24 -3.83 25.98
C VAL A 59 9.28 -5.04 25.05
N TYR A 60 9.38 -4.82 23.74
CA TYR A 60 9.47 -5.84 22.72
C TYR A 60 10.89 -6.41 22.62
N ASN A 61 10.99 -7.74 22.60
CA ASN A 61 12.24 -8.44 22.29
C ASN A 61 12.10 -9.10 20.91
N GLU A 62 12.75 -8.52 19.92
CA GLU A 62 12.74 -8.94 18.51
C GLU A 62 13.19 -10.40 18.28
N ASN A 63 14.01 -10.95 19.17
CA ASN A 63 14.51 -12.31 19.04
C ASN A 63 13.65 -13.35 19.79
N SER A 64 12.54 -12.93 20.42
CA SER A 64 11.63 -13.86 21.10
C SER A 64 10.77 -14.64 20.10
N PRO A 65 10.57 -15.96 20.26
CA PRO A 65 9.67 -16.74 19.41
C PRO A 65 8.25 -16.18 19.35
N THR A 66 7.74 -15.66 20.46
CA THR A 66 6.40 -15.05 20.52
C THR A 66 6.32 -13.76 19.71
N ALA A 67 7.39 -12.96 19.72
CA ALA A 67 7.48 -11.71 18.99
C ALA A 67 7.47 -11.94 17.47
N LEU A 68 8.23 -12.93 17.01
CA LEU A 68 8.29 -13.34 15.59
C LEU A 68 6.96 -13.93 15.10
N VAL A 69 6.26 -14.71 15.93
CA VAL A 69 4.94 -15.26 15.58
C VAL A 69 3.91 -14.15 15.45
N VAL A 70 3.89 -13.18 16.37
CA VAL A 70 2.98 -12.03 16.31
C VAL A 70 3.29 -11.15 15.10
N GLU A 71 4.56 -10.83 14.86
CA GLU A 71 4.97 -10.06 13.68
C GLU A 71 4.59 -10.78 12.38
N GLY A 72 4.94 -12.06 12.26
CA GLY A 72 4.64 -12.87 11.08
C GLY A 72 3.14 -13.01 10.80
N SER A 73 2.32 -13.17 11.84
CA SER A 73 0.87 -13.25 11.70
C SER A 73 0.26 -11.91 11.27
N LEU A 74 0.64 -10.80 11.91
CA LEU A 74 0.19 -9.46 11.53
C LEU A 74 0.62 -9.11 10.10
N ASN A 75 1.86 -9.43 9.72
CA ASN A 75 2.36 -9.20 8.37
C ASN A 75 1.64 -10.05 7.32
N SER A 76 1.31 -11.30 7.64
CA SER A 76 0.54 -12.18 6.74
C SER A 76 -0.87 -11.66 6.51
N VAL A 77 -1.54 -11.19 7.57
CA VAL A 77 -2.87 -10.57 7.46
C VAL A 77 -2.81 -9.28 6.64
N ALA A 78 -1.83 -8.41 6.92
CA ALA A 78 -1.63 -7.19 6.16
C ALA A 78 -1.36 -7.46 4.67
N ALA A 79 -0.48 -8.42 4.36
CA ALA A 79 -0.19 -8.83 2.98
C ALA A 79 -1.45 -9.37 2.27
N GLY A 80 -2.27 -10.18 2.95
CA GLY A 80 -3.53 -10.68 2.40
C GLY A 80 -4.51 -9.57 2.05
N ILE A 81 -4.67 -8.57 2.93
CA ILE A 81 -5.53 -7.41 2.67
C ILE A 81 -5.01 -6.59 1.48
N LEU A 82 -3.71 -6.34 1.41
CA LEU A 82 -3.10 -5.58 0.31
C LEU A 82 -3.24 -6.32 -1.04
N ILE A 83 -3.09 -7.64 -1.06
CA ILE A 83 -3.31 -8.45 -2.27
C ILE A 83 -4.79 -8.37 -2.70
N TYR A 84 -5.73 -8.48 -1.76
CA TYR A 84 -7.15 -8.35 -2.06
C TYR A 84 -7.47 -6.98 -2.65
N MET A 85 -7.01 -5.89 -2.02
CA MET A 85 -7.20 -4.53 -2.51
C MET A 85 -6.60 -4.35 -3.92
N ALA A 86 -5.38 -4.83 -4.14
CA ALA A 86 -4.71 -4.70 -5.43
C ALA A 86 -5.44 -5.45 -6.55
N LEU A 87 -5.83 -6.71 -6.30
CA LEU A 87 -6.42 -7.56 -7.34
C LEU A 87 -7.92 -7.33 -7.52
N VAL A 88 -8.67 -7.25 -6.43
CA VAL A 88 -10.14 -7.22 -6.44
C VAL A 88 -10.67 -5.80 -6.48
N ASP A 89 -10.17 -4.90 -5.64
CA ASP A 89 -10.72 -3.54 -5.57
C ASP A 89 -10.18 -2.63 -6.68
N LEU A 90 -8.92 -2.79 -7.07
CA LEU A 90 -8.27 -1.95 -8.09
C LEU A 90 -8.23 -2.62 -9.46
N LEU A 91 -7.50 -3.72 -9.60
CA LEU A 91 -7.24 -4.31 -10.92
C LEU A 91 -8.52 -4.84 -11.58
N ALA A 92 -9.42 -5.48 -10.83
CA ALA A 92 -10.69 -5.93 -11.39
C ALA A 92 -11.56 -4.75 -11.86
N ALA A 93 -11.58 -3.63 -11.14
CA ALA A 93 -12.33 -2.44 -11.56
C ALA A 93 -11.81 -1.87 -12.91
N ASP A 94 -10.48 -1.84 -13.10
CA ASP A 94 -9.86 -1.41 -14.36
C ASP A 94 -10.12 -2.39 -15.51
N PHE A 95 -10.01 -3.71 -15.27
CA PHE A 95 -10.23 -4.73 -16.30
C PHE A 95 -11.70 -4.97 -16.66
N MET A 96 -12.63 -4.67 -15.76
CA MET A 96 -14.07 -4.71 -16.03
C MET A 96 -14.57 -3.51 -16.85
N ASN A 97 -13.72 -2.52 -17.10
CA ASN A 97 -14.07 -1.39 -17.94
C ASN A 97 -14.25 -1.82 -19.42
N PRO A 98 -15.40 -1.55 -20.06
CA PRO A 98 -15.66 -1.95 -21.46
C PRO A 98 -14.62 -1.44 -22.47
N LYS A 99 -13.99 -0.29 -22.19
CA LYS A 99 -12.91 0.27 -23.02
C LYS A 99 -11.63 -0.58 -22.97
N VAL A 100 -11.36 -1.20 -21.83
CA VAL A 100 -10.22 -2.09 -21.61
C VAL A 100 -10.52 -3.45 -22.23
N GLN A 101 -11.71 -4.00 -22.01
CA GLN A 101 -12.11 -5.30 -22.59
C GLN A 101 -12.13 -5.32 -24.12
N SER A 102 -12.50 -4.21 -24.75
CA SER A 102 -12.53 -4.09 -26.22
C SER A 102 -11.14 -3.92 -26.87
N ARG A 103 -10.07 -3.68 -26.09
CA ARG A 103 -8.74 -3.34 -26.61
C ARG A 103 -7.63 -4.15 -25.94
N GLY A 104 -7.22 -5.25 -26.56
CA GLY A 104 -6.14 -6.11 -26.05
C GLY A 104 -4.79 -5.38 -25.84
N LYS A 105 -4.46 -4.38 -26.66
CA LYS A 105 -3.27 -3.54 -26.45
C LYS A 105 -3.32 -2.75 -25.15
N LEU A 106 -4.51 -2.31 -24.73
CA LEU A 106 -4.71 -1.57 -23.49
C LEU A 106 -4.61 -2.51 -22.28
N GLN A 107 -5.18 -3.71 -22.36
CA GLN A 107 -5.01 -4.75 -21.33
C GLN A 107 -3.54 -5.11 -21.10
N LEU A 108 -2.78 -5.29 -22.20
CA LEU A 108 -1.35 -5.54 -22.11
C LEU A 108 -0.62 -4.36 -21.46
N GLY A 109 -0.95 -3.13 -21.84
CA GLY A 109 -0.37 -1.93 -21.24
C GLY A 109 -0.61 -1.82 -19.73
N ILE A 110 -1.82 -2.14 -19.25
CA ILE A 110 -2.15 -2.14 -17.82
C ILE A 110 -1.36 -3.23 -17.09
N ASN A 111 -1.31 -4.46 -17.62
CA ASN A 111 -0.54 -5.55 -17.02
C ASN A 111 0.97 -5.26 -16.94
N VAL A 112 1.55 -4.71 -18.02
CA VAL A 112 2.97 -4.32 -18.01
C VAL A 112 3.21 -3.22 -16.96
N SER A 113 2.34 -2.22 -16.89
CA SER A 113 2.45 -1.14 -15.89
C SER A 113 2.35 -1.66 -14.46
N MET A 114 1.44 -2.61 -14.20
CA MET A 114 1.30 -3.29 -12.91
C MET A 114 2.58 -4.04 -12.53
N LEU A 115 3.15 -4.82 -13.46
CA LEU A 115 4.38 -5.58 -13.21
C LEU A 115 5.59 -4.66 -12.97
N VAL A 116 5.68 -3.55 -13.71
CA VAL A 116 6.71 -2.53 -13.48
C VAL A 116 6.56 -1.92 -12.09
N GLY A 117 5.34 -1.55 -11.69
CA GLY A 117 5.04 -1.03 -10.34
C GLY A 117 5.44 -2.02 -9.24
N ALA A 118 5.06 -3.29 -9.37
CA ALA A 118 5.44 -4.35 -8.44
C ALA A 118 6.97 -4.55 -8.38
N GLY A 119 7.65 -4.49 -9.53
CA GLY A 119 9.10 -4.57 -9.62
C GLY A 119 9.80 -3.40 -8.90
N LEU A 120 9.32 -2.16 -9.09
CA LEU A 120 9.86 -0.98 -8.41
C LEU A 120 9.66 -1.07 -6.89
N MET A 121 8.49 -1.51 -6.43
CA MET A 121 8.23 -1.72 -5.00
C MET A 121 9.11 -2.83 -4.40
N SER A 122 9.36 -3.90 -5.15
CA SER A 122 10.31 -4.96 -4.72
C SER A 122 11.75 -4.45 -4.61
N MET A 123 12.18 -3.55 -5.50
CA MET A 123 13.50 -2.91 -5.40
C MET A 123 13.61 -2.01 -4.16
N LEU A 124 12.57 -1.23 -3.83
CA LEU A 124 12.52 -0.44 -2.60
C LEU A 124 12.64 -1.33 -1.36
N ALA A 125 11.94 -2.47 -1.35
CA ALA A 125 12.00 -3.43 -0.22
C ALA A 125 13.39 -4.07 -0.04
N LYS A 126 14.17 -4.25 -1.11
CA LYS A 126 15.57 -4.72 -0.99
C LYS A 126 16.52 -3.65 -0.47
N TRP A 127 16.16 -2.38 -0.64
CA TRP A 127 17.02 -1.25 -0.33
C TRP A 127 16.74 -0.64 1.05
N ALA A 128 15.54 -0.87 1.58
CA ALA A 128 15.14 -0.57 2.96
C ALA A 128 15.84 -1.51 3.96
#